data_AF-R7N1B8-F1
#
_entry.id   AF-R7N1B8-F1
#
_cell.length_a   1.000
_cell.length_b   1.000
_cell.length_c   1.000
_cell.angle_alpha   90.00
_cell.angle_beta   90.00
_cell.angle_gamma   90.00
#
_symmetry.space_group_name_H-M   'P 1'
#
loop_
_entity.id
_entity.type
_entity.pdbx_description
1 polymer ?
#
loop_
_entity_poly.entity_id
_entity_poly.type
_entity_poly.pdbx_seq_one_letter_code
_entity_poly.pdbx_strand_id
1 'polypeptide(L)'
;MPVGWVLEAGEYTIYAGGNVRDAYAVGSFTLDELQIVEECRSALAPTTAFKRMKMTAANEHAEAAGVYEVAMEEVPLRVVSPEEKRNAELPESCEITGDRGIKLADVKAGKATLDEFVAQLTEEELASIVRGEGMGSPKVTAGTAAAFGGVTKSLLEKGIPCGCCDDGPSGMRLDSGMKAFSLPNGTLLACTFNTQLNEELYAFTAVEMIKNRVDILLGPGMNIHRHPLNGRNFEYFSEDPLLTGKMAAAQVRGLKSAGMTGSLKHFCGNNQETRRHTSNSIISERALREIYLKGFEIAVKEAKADAVMTTYGPVNGIWTSSNYDLVTDILRKQWGFEGVVMTDWWAYVCREGDKPAKTDFATMVKAQNDLYMVCPDSEKNEHGDNTVESLHDGSLTLGELQRCAKNICRFMMNTHAFMRMQNEEDTIEILGAEEGFEECVGDLTYYKVDREVVIDLSGHEISKGTSIDFALDLEQLGYYKAELTAKSDLGELAQIPVTLSFAGTPRGVYTFNGTNGQWVTQTREADLGMKYAIMRLYFPQNGIEVKQIKFIYDRPFE
;
A
#
# COMPACT_ATOMS: atom_id res chain seq x y z
N MET A 1 16.02 15.51 30.92
CA MET A 1 14.55 15.62 31.04
C MET A 1 13.97 14.23 30.84
N PRO A 2 12.88 13.85 31.52
CA PRO A 2 12.14 12.64 31.15
C PRO A 2 11.82 12.71 29.65
N VAL A 3 12.02 11.61 28.92
CA VAL A 3 11.55 11.53 27.54
C VAL A 3 10.04 11.33 27.64
N GLY A 4 9.26 12.26 27.12
CA GLY A 4 7.81 12.21 27.33
C GLY A 4 7.10 13.40 26.73
N TRP A 5 5.78 13.27 26.63
CA TRP A 5 4.89 14.36 26.32
C TRP A 5 4.71 15.22 27.57
N VAL A 6 4.90 16.54 27.43
CA VAL A 6 4.80 17.48 28.55
C VAL A 6 3.90 18.64 28.19
N LEU A 7 3.22 19.18 29.20
CA LEU A 7 2.68 20.53 29.18
C LEU A 7 3.56 21.35 30.12
N GLU A 8 4.28 22.32 29.57
CA GLU A 8 5.12 23.23 30.35
C GLU A 8 4.25 24.09 31.29
N ALA A 9 4.84 24.55 32.40
CA ALA A 9 4.15 25.50 33.27
C ALA A 9 3.86 26.80 32.49
N GLY A 10 2.72 27.43 32.76
CA GLY A 10 2.33 28.67 32.10
C GLY A 10 0.84 28.76 31.79
N GLU A 11 0.45 29.85 31.15
CA GLU A 11 -0.92 30.07 30.68
C GLU A 11 -1.13 29.46 29.29
N TYR A 12 -2.21 28.70 29.16
CA TYR A 12 -2.71 28.13 27.93
C TYR A 12 -3.98 28.87 27.52
N THR A 13 -3.91 29.65 26.44
CA THR A 13 -5.07 30.37 25.90
C THR A 13 -5.68 29.62 24.73
N ILE A 14 -7.00 29.45 24.74
CA ILE A 14 -7.77 28.80 23.69
C ILE A 14 -8.37 29.87 22.78
N TYR A 15 -8.17 29.72 21.47
CA TYR A 15 -8.70 30.60 20.44
C TYR A 15 -9.73 29.87 19.58
N ALA A 16 -10.80 30.58 19.17
CA ALA A 16 -11.80 30.07 18.25
C ALA A 16 -12.16 31.13 17.20
N GLY A 17 -12.48 30.70 15.98
CA GLY A 17 -12.85 31.58 14.87
C GLY A 17 -13.00 30.84 13.55
N GLY A 18 -13.31 31.58 12.49
CA GLY A 18 -13.46 31.00 11.14
C GLY A 18 -12.15 30.62 10.46
N ASN A 19 -11.02 31.17 10.92
CA ASN A 19 -9.67 30.83 10.48
C ASN A 19 -8.65 31.24 11.55
N VAL A 20 -7.38 30.80 11.42
CA VAL A 20 -6.32 31.06 12.41
C VAL A 20 -5.95 32.53 12.59
N ARG A 21 -6.20 33.40 11.60
CA ARG A 21 -5.88 34.85 11.66
C ARG A 21 -6.96 35.66 12.36
N ASP A 22 -8.22 35.27 12.18
CA ASP A 22 -9.40 35.96 12.73
C ASP A 22 -9.93 35.29 14.01
N ALA A 23 -9.19 34.33 14.58
CA ALA A 23 -9.56 33.66 15.82
C ALA A 23 -9.41 34.60 17.02
N TYR A 24 -10.35 34.53 17.96
CA TYR A 24 -10.35 35.31 19.20
C TYR A 24 -10.28 34.39 20.42
N ALA A 25 -9.71 34.91 21.51
CA ALA A 25 -9.61 34.16 22.76
C ALA A 25 -11.00 33.86 23.33
N VAL A 26 -11.25 32.59 23.65
CA VAL A 26 -12.52 32.11 24.24
C VAL A 26 -12.37 31.63 25.68
N GLY A 27 -11.14 31.42 26.15
CA GLY A 27 -10.83 31.06 27.52
C GLY A 27 -9.35 30.74 27.69
N SER A 28 -8.90 30.64 28.94
CA SER A 28 -7.55 30.19 29.28
C SER A 28 -7.54 29.37 30.57
N PHE A 29 -6.47 28.62 30.78
CA PHE A 29 -6.15 27.96 32.04
C PHE A 29 -4.65 28.06 32.29
N THR A 30 -4.23 27.91 33.55
CA THR A 30 -2.83 28.01 33.95
C THR A 30 -2.38 26.70 34.60
N LEU A 31 -1.17 26.27 34.26
CA LEU A 31 -0.47 25.20 34.95
C LEU A 31 0.66 25.81 35.78
N ASP A 32 0.62 25.62 37.10
CA ASP A 32 1.63 26.18 38.02
C ASP A 32 2.99 25.47 37.88
N GLU A 33 2.98 24.22 37.44
CA GLU A 33 4.17 23.39 37.26
C GLU A 33 4.07 22.56 35.99
N LEU A 34 5.22 22.14 35.47
CA LEU A 34 5.29 21.26 34.31
C LEU A 34 4.57 19.95 34.61
N GLN A 35 3.65 19.57 33.71
CA GLN A 35 2.92 18.32 33.78
C GLN A 35 3.50 17.33 32.77
N ILE A 36 3.82 16.12 33.22
CA ILE A 36 4.15 15.00 32.34
C ILE A 36 2.83 14.36 31.92
N VAL A 37 2.50 14.46 30.64
CA VAL A 37 1.27 13.90 30.06
C VAL A 37 1.42 12.39 29.84
N GLU A 38 2.58 11.97 29.34
CA GLU A 38 2.88 10.58 29.03
C GLU A 38 4.41 10.40 29.04
N GLU A 39 4.89 9.38 29.75
CA GLU A 39 6.28 8.96 29.68
C GLU A 39 6.52 8.14 28.41
N CYS A 40 7.54 8.52 27.66
CA CYS A 40 7.92 7.88 26.40
C CYS A 40 9.36 7.39 26.49
N ARG A 41 9.80 6.63 25.48
CA ARG A 41 11.22 6.37 25.26
C ARG A 41 11.68 6.96 23.93
N SER A 42 12.95 7.34 23.85
CA SER A 42 13.49 7.95 22.63
C SER A 42 13.47 6.93 21.50
N ALA A 43 12.92 7.32 20.35
CA ALA A 43 12.87 6.47 19.17
C ALA A 43 13.00 7.32 17.90
N LEU A 44 13.71 6.77 16.91
CA LEU A 44 13.92 7.37 15.59
C LEU A 44 14.58 8.75 15.65
N ALA A 45 15.39 9.03 16.68
CA ALA A 45 16.20 10.25 16.73
C ALA A 45 17.26 10.27 15.60
N PRO A 46 17.67 11.46 15.12
CA PRO A 46 18.65 11.59 14.04
C PRO A 46 20.06 11.18 14.50
N THR A 47 20.84 10.60 13.60
CA THR A 47 22.29 10.35 13.80
C THR A 47 23.18 11.44 13.21
N THR A 48 22.62 12.24 12.29
CA THR A 48 23.33 13.35 11.64
C THR A 48 23.08 14.65 12.42
N ALA A 49 24.15 15.34 12.81
CA ALA A 49 24.05 16.63 13.47
C ALA A 49 23.52 17.72 12.53
N PHE A 50 22.56 18.49 13.00
CA PHE A 50 22.03 19.69 12.35
C PHE A 50 21.37 20.61 13.38
N LYS A 51 21.14 21.86 12.97
CA LYS A 51 20.42 22.83 13.79
C LYS A 51 18.97 22.95 13.35
N ARG A 52 18.06 23.14 14.30
CA ARG A 52 16.63 23.43 14.05
C ARG A 52 16.26 24.84 14.50
N MET A 53 15.20 25.37 13.92
CA MET A 53 14.59 26.63 14.34
C MET A 53 14.02 26.49 15.76
N LYS A 54 14.19 27.55 16.56
CA LYS A 54 13.59 27.72 17.88
C LYS A 54 13.11 29.15 18.02
N MET A 55 11.86 29.32 18.44
CA MET A 55 11.33 30.64 18.74
C MET A 55 11.94 31.13 20.05
N THR A 56 12.50 32.33 20.04
CA THR A 56 13.05 33.01 21.22
C THR A 56 12.42 34.38 21.37
N ALA A 57 12.04 34.77 22.58
CA ALA A 57 11.63 36.14 22.85
C ALA A 57 12.80 37.09 22.56
N ALA A 58 12.55 38.18 21.82
CA ALA A 58 13.58 39.17 21.48
C ALA A 58 14.11 39.92 22.73
N ASN A 59 13.29 40.00 23.78
CA ASN A 59 13.58 40.49 25.13
C ASN A 59 12.38 40.17 26.05
N GLU A 60 12.51 40.41 27.36
CA GLU A 60 11.45 40.14 28.37
C GLU A 60 10.13 40.89 28.10
N HIS A 61 10.15 42.03 27.40
CA HIS A 61 8.95 42.77 27.02
C HIS A 61 8.31 42.27 25.71
N ALA A 62 9.07 41.58 24.86
CA ALA A 62 8.62 41.06 23.57
C ALA A 62 7.78 39.78 23.69
N GLU A 63 8.01 38.99 24.75
CA GLU A 63 7.24 37.77 25.05
C GLU A 63 5.78 38.10 25.37
N ALA A 64 5.54 39.13 26.19
CA ALA A 64 4.19 39.62 26.49
C ALA A 64 3.48 40.26 25.27
N ALA A 65 4.22 40.66 24.25
CA ALA A 65 3.70 41.24 23.01
C ALA A 65 3.54 40.21 21.87
N GLY A 66 3.88 38.93 22.11
CA GLY A 66 3.82 37.88 21.09
C GLY A 66 4.82 38.05 19.94
N VAL A 67 5.89 38.82 20.15
CA VAL A 67 6.93 39.07 19.15
C VAL A 67 8.11 38.13 19.40
N TYR A 68 8.24 37.14 18.53
CA TYR A 68 9.30 36.13 18.61
C TYR A 68 10.29 36.28 17.45
N GLU A 69 11.55 35.96 17.72
CA GLU A 69 12.62 35.84 16.73
C GLU A 69 12.97 34.36 16.52
N VAL A 70 13.50 34.04 15.34
CA VAL A 70 13.95 32.68 15.02
C VAL A 70 15.43 32.55 15.37
N ALA A 71 15.72 31.78 16.42
CA ALA A 71 17.05 31.29 16.72
C ALA A 71 17.27 29.88 16.16
N MET A 72 18.52 29.42 16.19
CA MET A 72 18.89 28.05 15.80
C MET A 72 19.51 27.31 17.00
N GLU A 73 19.06 26.09 17.27
CA GLU A 73 19.61 25.23 18.32
C GLU A 73 20.02 23.86 17.77
N GLU A 74 20.97 23.21 18.44
CA GLU A 74 21.40 21.85 18.09
C GLU A 74 20.28 20.83 18.34
N VAL A 75 20.13 19.87 17.43
CA VAL A 75 19.16 18.79 17.56
C VAL A 75 19.77 17.64 18.36
N PRO A 76 19.08 17.12 19.40
CA PRO A 76 19.53 15.93 20.11
C PRO A 76 19.69 14.72 19.17
N LEU A 77 20.82 14.02 19.30
CA LEU A 77 21.14 12.85 18.49
C LEU A 77 20.71 11.55 19.16
N ARG A 78 20.57 10.51 18.33
CA ARG A 78 20.27 9.15 18.77
C ARG A 78 21.34 8.64 19.71
N VAL A 79 20.90 8.07 20.84
CA VAL A 79 21.78 7.51 21.88
C VAL A 79 21.85 5.99 21.81
N VAL A 80 20.73 5.31 21.51
CA VAL A 80 20.61 3.84 21.44
C VAL A 80 20.24 3.45 20.01
N SER A 81 20.90 2.44 19.44
CA SER A 81 20.59 1.98 18.08
C SER A 81 19.28 1.15 18.06
N PRO A 82 18.53 1.15 16.95
CA PRO A 82 17.35 0.30 16.82
C PRO A 82 17.68 -1.20 16.93
N GLU A 83 18.89 -1.60 16.49
CA GLU A 83 19.36 -2.98 16.60
C GLU A 83 19.60 -3.41 18.06
N GLU A 84 20.18 -2.53 18.89
CA GLU A 84 20.38 -2.80 20.32
C GLU A 84 19.03 -3.01 21.02
N LYS A 85 18.04 -2.15 20.74
CA LYS A 85 16.67 -2.30 21.27
C LYS A 85 16.02 -3.61 20.81
N ARG A 86 16.16 -3.95 19.52
CA ARG A 86 15.65 -5.21 18.96
C ARG A 86 16.23 -6.40 19.71
N ASN A 87 17.56 -6.45 19.87
CA ASN A 87 18.27 -7.57 20.47
C ASN A 87 17.89 -7.76 21.95
N ALA A 88 17.52 -6.68 22.66
CA ALA A 88 17.02 -6.74 24.03
C ALA A 88 15.57 -7.25 24.15
N GLU A 89 14.78 -7.19 23.07
CA GLU A 89 13.33 -7.41 23.07
C GLU A 89 12.91 -8.38 21.94
N LEU A 90 13.69 -9.44 21.72
CA LEU A 90 13.39 -10.49 20.75
C LEU A 90 12.14 -11.27 21.15
N PRO A 91 11.22 -11.56 20.20
CA PRO A 91 10.04 -12.37 20.48
C PRO A 91 10.41 -13.84 20.70
N GLU A 92 9.67 -14.51 21.58
CA GLU A 92 9.79 -15.95 21.76
C GLU A 92 9.33 -16.71 20.50
N SER A 93 10.02 -17.82 20.20
CA SER A 93 9.68 -18.72 19.11
C SER A 93 8.83 -19.89 19.60
N CYS A 94 7.87 -20.31 18.79
CA CYS A 94 7.19 -21.60 18.92
C CYS A 94 7.98 -22.64 18.12
N GLU A 95 8.28 -23.82 18.69
CA GLU A 95 8.94 -24.90 17.94
C GLU A 95 8.06 -25.36 16.77
N ILE A 96 8.68 -25.64 15.61
CA ILE A 96 7.95 -26.15 14.44
C ILE A 96 7.48 -27.58 14.71
N THR A 97 6.16 -27.79 14.65
CA THR A 97 5.50 -29.06 14.96
C THR A 97 5.16 -29.90 13.72
N GLY A 98 5.33 -29.32 12.52
CA GLY A 98 4.81 -29.89 11.27
C GLY A 98 3.29 -29.78 11.17
N ASP A 99 2.70 -30.11 10.02
CA ASP A 99 1.25 -29.93 9.80
C ASP A 99 0.42 -30.77 10.79
N ARG A 100 -0.33 -30.08 11.64
CA ARG A 100 -1.24 -30.67 12.65
C ARG A 100 -2.69 -30.71 12.16
N GLY A 101 -2.96 -30.28 10.94
CA GLY A 101 -4.29 -30.18 10.36
C GLY A 101 -5.11 -28.99 10.88
N ILE A 102 -4.51 -28.10 11.69
CA ILE A 102 -5.21 -26.93 12.23
C ILE A 102 -5.46 -25.96 11.07
N LYS A 103 -6.70 -25.53 10.87
CA LYS A 103 -7.01 -24.51 9.87
C LYS A 103 -7.10 -23.14 10.53
N LEU A 104 -6.90 -22.08 9.76
CA LEU A 104 -7.06 -20.72 10.29
C LEU A 104 -8.47 -20.49 10.86
N ALA A 105 -9.48 -21.16 10.30
CA ALA A 105 -10.85 -21.18 10.84
C ALA A 105 -10.97 -21.80 12.24
N ASP A 106 -10.12 -22.76 12.60
CA ASP A 106 -10.09 -23.32 13.96
C ASP A 106 -9.57 -22.29 14.96
N VAL A 107 -8.64 -21.43 14.55
CA VAL A 107 -8.16 -20.30 15.37
C VAL A 107 -9.27 -19.27 15.54
N LYS A 108 -9.95 -18.88 14.45
CA LYS A 108 -11.09 -17.95 14.51
C LYS A 108 -12.20 -18.46 15.43
N ALA A 109 -12.44 -19.77 15.42
CA ALA A 109 -13.43 -20.44 16.26
C ALA A 109 -12.97 -20.70 17.71
N GLY A 110 -11.72 -20.34 18.08
CA GLY A 110 -11.17 -20.56 19.41
C GLY A 110 -10.86 -22.03 19.74
N LYS A 111 -10.79 -22.91 18.74
CA LYS A 111 -10.46 -24.35 18.90
C LYS A 111 -8.96 -24.61 18.95
N ALA A 112 -8.17 -23.66 18.44
CA ALA A 112 -6.71 -23.65 18.50
C ALA A 112 -6.25 -22.21 18.74
N THR A 113 -5.06 -22.06 19.32
CA THR A 113 -4.39 -20.77 19.44
C THR A 113 -3.67 -20.41 18.14
N LEU A 114 -3.39 -19.12 17.96
CA LEU A 114 -2.60 -18.66 16.83
C LEU A 114 -1.14 -19.19 16.89
N ASP A 115 -0.64 -19.41 18.10
CA ASP A 115 0.69 -20.00 18.33
C ASP A 115 0.74 -21.45 17.85
N GLU A 116 -0.27 -22.27 18.18
CA GLU A 116 -0.38 -23.64 17.67
C GLU A 116 -0.49 -23.69 16.14
N PHE A 117 -1.28 -22.78 15.54
CA PHE A 117 -1.40 -22.70 14.09
C PHE A 117 -0.09 -22.32 13.42
N VAL A 118 0.60 -21.28 13.89
CA VAL A 118 1.86 -20.82 13.28
C VAL A 118 3.01 -21.80 13.54
N ALA A 119 3.01 -22.51 14.66
CA ALA A 119 3.96 -23.58 14.95
C ALA A 119 3.86 -24.76 13.97
N GLN A 120 2.74 -24.94 13.26
CA GLN A 120 2.61 -26.02 12.28
C GLN A 120 3.24 -25.67 10.91
N LEU A 121 3.52 -24.37 10.67
CA LEU A 121 4.06 -23.88 9.40
C LEU A 121 5.53 -24.25 9.26
N THR A 122 5.92 -24.68 8.06
CA THR A 122 7.33 -24.91 7.73
C THR A 122 8.08 -23.57 7.59
N GLU A 123 9.41 -23.60 7.63
CA GLU A 123 10.23 -22.40 7.39
C GLU A 123 9.93 -21.78 6.01
N GLU A 124 9.67 -22.60 4.99
CA GLU A 124 9.32 -22.13 3.66
C GLU A 124 7.92 -21.50 3.59
N GLU A 125 6.96 -22.02 4.35
CA GLU A 125 5.63 -21.43 4.47
C GLU A 125 5.66 -20.10 5.21
N LEU A 126 6.46 -20.03 6.29
CA LEU A 126 6.72 -18.80 7.03
C LEU A 126 7.46 -17.77 6.18
N ALA A 127 8.41 -18.19 5.34
CA ALA A 127 9.08 -17.29 4.41
C ALA A 127 8.14 -16.83 3.29
N SER A 128 7.24 -17.69 2.82
CA SER A 128 6.30 -17.35 1.75
C SER A 128 5.17 -16.42 2.20
N ILE A 129 4.69 -16.55 3.46
CA ILE A 129 3.57 -15.74 3.94
C ILE A 129 3.90 -14.23 4.04
N VAL A 130 5.18 -13.88 4.22
CA VAL A 130 5.65 -12.49 4.26
C VAL A 130 5.86 -11.89 2.86
N ARG A 131 5.58 -12.65 1.79
CA ARG A 131 5.65 -12.20 0.39
C ARG A 131 4.27 -11.80 -0.10
N GLY A 132 4.14 -10.58 -0.61
CA GLY A 132 3.04 -10.21 -1.50
C GLY A 132 3.36 -10.59 -2.94
N GLU A 133 2.36 -10.95 -3.73
CA GLU A 133 2.49 -11.30 -5.14
C GLU A 133 1.82 -10.26 -6.05
N GLY A 134 2.50 -9.80 -7.10
CA GLY A 134 1.91 -8.84 -8.03
C GLY A 134 2.93 -8.10 -8.92
N MET A 135 2.50 -7.05 -9.63
CA MET A 135 1.11 -6.56 -9.73
C MET A 135 0.24 -7.47 -10.61
N GLY A 136 -1.08 -7.45 -10.43
CA GLY A 136 -2.01 -8.20 -11.28
C GLY A 136 -2.04 -9.72 -11.04
N SER A 137 -1.72 -10.18 -9.82
CA SER A 137 -1.72 -11.62 -9.47
C SER A 137 -3.05 -12.29 -9.86
N PRO A 138 -3.00 -13.49 -10.48
CA PRO A 138 -4.21 -14.25 -10.85
C PRO A 138 -4.99 -14.79 -9.65
N LYS A 139 -4.46 -14.63 -8.43
CA LYS A 139 -5.05 -15.18 -7.19
C LYS A 139 -6.13 -14.26 -6.59
N VAL A 140 -6.27 -13.05 -7.13
CA VAL A 140 -7.18 -12.00 -6.65
C VAL A 140 -7.80 -11.28 -7.85
N THR A 141 -8.65 -10.29 -7.57
CA THR A 141 -9.28 -9.46 -8.60
C THR A 141 -8.27 -8.91 -9.59
N ALA A 142 -8.54 -9.14 -10.88
CA ALA A 142 -7.62 -8.75 -11.91
C ALA A 142 -7.47 -7.23 -12.04
N GLY A 143 -6.23 -6.79 -12.18
CA GLY A 143 -5.88 -5.39 -12.34
C GLY A 143 -5.60 -4.68 -11.03
N THR A 144 -5.60 -5.42 -9.92
CA THR A 144 -5.26 -4.89 -8.60
C THR A 144 -3.77 -4.98 -8.32
N ALA A 145 -3.35 -4.30 -7.25
CA ALA A 145 -1.94 -4.08 -6.97
C ALA A 145 -1.21 -5.30 -6.40
N ALA A 146 -1.84 -6.09 -5.52
CA ALA A 146 -1.18 -7.25 -4.92
C ALA A 146 -2.16 -8.29 -4.34
N ALA A 147 -1.70 -9.54 -4.29
CA ALA A 147 -2.24 -10.60 -3.43
C ALA A 147 -1.30 -10.84 -2.24
N PHE A 148 -1.81 -11.22 -1.08
CA PHE A 148 -0.98 -11.62 0.09
C PHE A 148 -1.67 -12.67 0.97
N GLY A 149 -0.93 -13.26 1.92
CA GLY A 149 -1.41 -14.34 2.80
C GLY A 149 -1.31 -15.71 2.14
N GLY A 150 -2.41 -16.25 1.62
CA GLY A 150 -2.50 -17.56 0.96
C GLY A 150 -1.79 -17.66 -0.40
N VAL A 151 -0.61 -17.07 -0.57
CA VAL A 151 0.07 -16.94 -1.87
C VAL A 151 0.70 -18.23 -2.38
N THR A 152 0.64 -19.33 -1.63
CA THR A 152 1.07 -20.66 -2.08
C THR A 152 -0.05 -21.66 -1.90
N LYS A 153 0.00 -22.76 -2.65
CA LYS A 153 -0.99 -23.83 -2.50
C LYS A 153 -1.03 -24.38 -1.07
N SER A 154 0.13 -24.55 -0.43
CA SER A 154 0.21 -25.07 0.94
C SER A 154 -0.42 -24.13 1.97
N LEU A 155 -0.26 -22.80 1.82
CA LEU A 155 -0.88 -21.81 2.71
C LEU A 155 -2.41 -21.80 2.53
N LEU A 156 -2.90 -21.90 1.29
CA LEU A 156 -4.34 -22.04 0.99
C LEU A 156 -4.93 -23.31 1.61
N GLU A 157 -4.23 -24.44 1.50
CA GLU A 157 -4.66 -25.71 2.10
C GLU A 157 -4.75 -25.63 3.64
N LYS A 158 -4.03 -24.70 4.28
CA LYS A 158 -4.13 -24.39 5.73
C LYS A 158 -5.25 -23.40 6.07
N GLY A 159 -6.04 -22.99 5.08
CA GLY A 159 -7.17 -22.07 5.26
C GLY A 159 -6.76 -20.61 5.39
N ILE A 160 -5.57 -20.22 4.93
CA ILE A 160 -5.17 -18.81 4.83
C ILE A 160 -5.64 -18.29 3.47
N PRO A 161 -6.55 -17.30 3.39
CA PRO A 161 -7.03 -16.77 2.12
C PRO A 161 -5.99 -15.86 1.44
N CYS A 162 -6.17 -15.63 0.14
CA CYS A 162 -5.50 -14.56 -0.58
C CYS A 162 -6.25 -13.24 -0.35
N GLY A 163 -5.65 -12.31 0.40
CA GLY A 163 -6.16 -10.94 0.51
C GLY A 163 -5.74 -10.11 -0.69
N CYS A 164 -6.60 -9.19 -1.13
CA CYS A 164 -6.37 -8.31 -2.27
C CYS A 164 -6.09 -6.87 -1.82
N CYS A 165 -5.04 -6.26 -2.36
CA CYS A 165 -4.72 -4.85 -2.20
C CYS A 165 -4.93 -4.09 -3.51
N ASP A 166 -5.56 -2.92 -3.46
CA ASP A 166 -5.75 -2.08 -4.64
C ASP A 166 -5.51 -0.58 -4.38
N ASP A 167 -4.95 0.12 -5.35
CA ASP A 167 -4.95 1.59 -5.33
C ASP A 167 -6.37 2.12 -5.56
N GLY A 168 -6.74 3.32 -5.15
CA GLY A 168 -6.01 4.24 -4.29
C GLY A 168 -6.94 5.20 -3.56
N PRO A 169 -6.39 6.28 -2.95
CA PRO A 169 -7.17 7.20 -2.14
C PRO A 169 -8.38 7.81 -2.85
N SER A 170 -8.31 7.99 -4.17
CA SER A 170 -9.39 8.56 -5.00
C SER A 170 -10.31 7.52 -5.65
N GLY A 171 -10.39 6.29 -5.10
CA GLY A 171 -11.19 5.19 -5.66
C GLY A 171 -10.33 4.06 -6.21
N MET A 172 -10.95 2.90 -6.45
CA MET A 172 -10.26 1.69 -6.93
C MET A 172 -9.65 1.86 -8.32
N ARG A 173 -8.48 1.26 -8.54
CA ARG A 173 -7.70 1.32 -9.77
C ARG A 173 -7.61 -0.09 -10.34
N LEU A 174 -8.59 -0.43 -11.17
CA LEU A 174 -8.67 -1.73 -11.80
C LEU A 174 -8.02 -1.68 -13.18
N ASP A 175 -6.76 -2.09 -13.27
CA ASP A 175 -5.96 -2.08 -14.51
C ASP A 175 -6.47 -3.04 -15.60
N SER A 176 -7.42 -3.92 -15.25
CA SER A 176 -8.24 -4.71 -16.18
C SER A 176 -9.18 -3.84 -17.02
N GLY A 177 -9.42 -2.60 -16.60
CA GLY A 177 -10.30 -1.64 -17.26
C GLY A 177 -11.75 -1.70 -16.79
N MET A 178 -12.03 -2.51 -15.77
CA MET A 178 -13.26 -2.44 -14.97
C MET A 178 -13.49 -1.02 -14.45
N LYS A 179 -14.75 -0.63 -14.33
CA LYS A 179 -15.12 0.70 -13.83
C LYS A 179 -15.23 0.69 -12.31
N ALA A 180 -14.78 1.79 -11.72
CA ALA A 180 -14.93 2.09 -10.30
C ALA A 180 -15.25 3.58 -10.13
N PHE A 181 -15.74 3.96 -8.96
CA PHE A 181 -16.09 5.34 -8.65
C PHE A 181 -14.82 6.19 -8.45
N SER A 182 -14.67 7.25 -9.26
CA SER A 182 -13.59 8.22 -9.08
C SER A 182 -13.98 9.29 -8.06
N LEU A 183 -13.33 9.27 -6.90
CA LEU A 183 -13.56 10.19 -5.79
C LEU A 183 -12.74 11.48 -5.96
N PRO A 184 -13.11 12.58 -5.29
CA PRO A 184 -12.25 13.76 -5.18
C PRO A 184 -10.89 13.44 -4.56
N ASN A 185 -9.88 14.26 -4.87
CA ASN A 185 -8.55 14.09 -4.30
C ASN A 185 -8.51 14.42 -2.78
N GLY A 186 -7.49 13.94 -2.09
CA GLY A 186 -7.34 14.09 -0.62
C GLY A 186 -7.35 15.54 -0.16
N THR A 187 -6.72 16.45 -0.92
CA THR A 187 -6.69 17.87 -0.56
C THR A 187 -8.09 18.50 -0.61
N LEU A 188 -8.88 18.22 -1.65
CA LEU A 188 -10.25 18.74 -1.76
C LEU A 188 -11.13 18.19 -0.63
N LEU A 189 -10.96 16.91 -0.29
CA LEU A 189 -11.64 16.29 0.84
C LEU A 189 -11.29 16.99 2.15
N ALA A 190 -10.01 17.29 2.41
CA ALA A 190 -9.58 18.05 3.59
C ALA A 190 -10.13 19.47 3.65
N CYS A 191 -10.27 20.16 2.51
CA CYS A 191 -10.85 21.50 2.44
C CYS A 191 -12.31 21.56 2.92
N THR A 192 -13.01 20.42 3.04
CA THR A 192 -14.36 20.38 3.62
C THR A 192 -14.37 20.62 5.14
N PHE A 193 -13.26 20.34 5.83
CA PHE A 193 -13.19 20.28 7.31
C PHE A 193 -14.32 19.43 7.93
N ASN A 194 -14.88 18.48 7.17
CA ASN A 194 -16.04 17.70 7.55
C ASN A 194 -15.69 16.20 7.57
N THR A 195 -15.35 15.71 8.76
CA THR A 195 -15.02 14.30 8.97
C THR A 195 -16.22 13.40 8.74
N GLN A 196 -17.43 13.83 9.09
CA GLN A 196 -18.64 13.02 8.89
C GLN A 196 -18.90 12.77 7.40
N LEU A 197 -18.80 13.81 6.56
CA LEU A 197 -18.98 13.68 5.12
C LEU A 197 -17.95 12.73 4.48
N ASN A 198 -16.71 12.75 4.98
CA ASN A 198 -15.68 11.83 4.52
C ASN A 198 -15.94 10.39 4.96
N GLU A 199 -16.38 10.21 6.20
CA GLU A 199 -16.74 8.88 6.73
C GLU A 199 -17.90 8.27 5.93
N GLU A 200 -18.95 9.03 5.64
CA GLU A 200 -20.08 8.61 4.81
C GLU A 200 -19.65 8.25 3.38
N LEU A 201 -18.79 9.07 2.75
CA LEU A 201 -18.28 8.78 1.41
C LEU A 201 -17.52 7.44 1.36
N TYR A 202 -16.62 7.20 2.32
CA TYR A 202 -15.82 5.97 2.34
C TYR A 202 -16.62 4.75 2.81
N ALA A 203 -17.77 4.92 3.46
CA ALA A 203 -18.71 3.82 3.68
C ALA A 203 -19.27 3.27 2.36
N PHE A 204 -19.56 4.14 1.38
CA PHE A 204 -19.93 3.69 0.03
C PHE A 204 -18.77 3.02 -0.69
N THR A 205 -17.56 3.58 -0.58
CA THR A 205 -16.34 2.94 -1.12
C THR A 205 -16.13 1.54 -0.53
N ALA A 206 -16.43 1.34 0.75
CA ALA A 206 -16.34 0.04 1.40
C ALA A 206 -17.23 -1.02 0.73
N VAL A 207 -18.48 -0.65 0.41
CA VAL A 207 -19.42 -1.54 -0.29
C VAL A 207 -18.94 -1.85 -1.71
N GLU A 208 -18.38 -0.85 -2.40
CA GLU A 208 -17.78 -1.04 -3.73
C GLU A 208 -16.58 -2.01 -3.69
N MET A 209 -15.75 -1.93 -2.65
CA MET A 209 -14.61 -2.83 -2.43
C MET A 209 -15.07 -4.27 -2.24
N ILE A 210 -16.13 -4.52 -1.46
CA ILE A 210 -16.72 -5.86 -1.29
C ILE A 210 -17.15 -6.42 -2.64
N LYS A 211 -17.87 -5.62 -3.44
CA LYS A 211 -18.31 -6.01 -4.79
C LYS A 211 -17.15 -6.42 -5.69
N ASN A 212 -16.04 -5.67 -5.62
CA ASN A 212 -14.84 -5.92 -6.41
C ASN A 212 -13.84 -6.86 -5.72
N ARG A 213 -14.20 -7.47 -4.57
CA ARG A 213 -13.37 -8.41 -3.81
C ARG A 213 -11.98 -7.86 -3.44
N VAL A 214 -11.90 -6.57 -3.13
CA VAL A 214 -10.69 -5.88 -2.65
C VAL A 214 -10.75 -5.79 -1.12
N ASP A 215 -9.71 -6.28 -0.42
CA ASP A 215 -9.70 -6.33 1.05
C ASP A 215 -9.00 -5.11 1.68
N ILE A 216 -8.02 -4.52 0.99
CA ILE A 216 -7.29 -3.33 1.43
C ILE A 216 -7.29 -2.29 0.31
N LEU A 217 -7.88 -1.12 0.57
CA LEU A 217 -7.64 0.07 -0.25
C LEU A 217 -6.30 0.68 0.17
N LEU A 218 -5.43 0.98 -0.79
CA LEU A 218 -4.13 1.59 -0.54
C LEU A 218 -4.29 3.10 -0.36
N GLY A 219 -4.96 3.48 0.72
CA GLY A 219 -5.19 4.84 1.17
C GLY A 219 -5.84 4.81 2.55
N PRO A 220 -5.88 5.95 3.26
CA PRO A 220 -5.51 7.29 2.81
C PRO A 220 -4.01 7.53 2.63
N GLY A 221 -3.66 8.34 1.62
CA GLY A 221 -2.40 9.07 1.60
C GLY A 221 -2.45 10.21 2.62
N MET A 222 -1.49 10.29 3.52
CA MET A 222 -1.55 11.19 4.68
C MET A 222 -0.20 11.77 5.11
N ASN A 223 0.76 11.84 4.19
CA ASN A 223 2.00 12.58 4.45
C ASN A 223 1.72 14.09 4.54
N ILE A 224 2.34 14.77 5.51
CA ILE A 224 2.22 16.23 5.69
C ILE A 224 2.62 16.99 4.42
N HIS A 225 1.87 18.04 4.08
CA HIS A 225 2.27 19.04 3.08
C HIS A 225 3.44 19.90 3.58
N ARG A 226 4.62 19.29 3.76
CA ARG A 226 5.83 19.98 4.22
C ARG A 226 6.24 21.13 3.29
N HIS A 227 6.03 20.94 1.98
CA HIS A 227 6.38 21.91 0.97
C HIS A 227 5.36 21.87 -0.18
N PRO A 228 4.93 23.02 -0.73
CA PRO A 228 3.87 23.07 -1.74
C PRO A 228 4.24 22.39 -3.06
N LEU A 229 5.54 22.30 -3.40
CA LEU A 229 6.01 21.70 -4.66
C LEU A 229 6.11 20.16 -4.64
N ASN A 230 5.72 19.50 -3.55
CA ASN A 230 5.71 18.05 -3.54
C ASN A 230 4.62 17.51 -4.48
N GLY A 231 5.00 16.65 -5.44
CA GLY A 231 4.13 16.20 -6.53
C GLY A 231 2.92 15.37 -6.09
N ARG A 232 2.95 14.79 -4.88
CA ARG A 232 1.85 13.99 -4.31
C ARG A 232 1.00 14.72 -3.28
N ASN A 233 1.15 16.03 -3.11
CA ASN A 233 0.28 16.77 -2.17
C ASN A 233 -1.21 16.57 -2.50
N PHE A 234 -1.59 16.43 -3.78
CA PHE A 234 -2.99 16.27 -4.17
C PHE A 234 -3.71 15.10 -3.48
N GLU A 235 -3.02 13.99 -3.19
CA GLU A 235 -3.62 12.81 -2.55
C GLU A 235 -3.54 12.85 -1.02
N TYR A 236 -2.81 13.82 -0.45
CA TYR A 236 -2.66 14.04 0.97
C TYR A 236 -3.63 15.13 1.46
N PHE A 237 -3.69 15.34 2.78
CA PHE A 237 -4.70 16.20 3.41
C PHE A 237 -4.21 17.63 3.66
N SER A 238 -3.17 17.81 4.47
CA SER A 238 -2.84 19.13 5.03
C SER A 238 -1.37 19.24 5.46
N GLU A 239 -0.94 20.48 5.73
CA GLU A 239 0.28 20.78 6.49
C GLU A 239 0.09 20.56 8.00
N ASP A 240 -1.16 20.55 8.46
CA ASP A 240 -1.52 20.34 9.87
C ASP A 240 -1.74 18.85 10.21
N PRO A 241 -1.05 18.31 11.23
CA PRO A 241 -1.16 16.91 11.61
C PRO A 241 -2.50 16.52 12.23
N LEU A 242 -3.20 17.45 12.89
CA LEU A 242 -4.49 17.15 13.52
C LEU A 242 -5.56 16.96 12.45
N LEU A 243 -5.69 17.90 11.51
CA LEU A 243 -6.59 17.78 10.36
C LEU A 243 -6.27 16.51 9.57
N THR A 244 -4.99 16.28 9.25
CA THR A 244 -4.53 15.06 8.56
C THR A 244 -4.96 13.79 9.28
N GLY A 245 -4.74 13.71 10.60
CA GLY A 245 -5.13 12.55 11.40
C GLY A 245 -6.64 12.35 11.49
N LYS A 246 -7.42 13.42 11.69
CA LYS A 246 -8.89 13.34 11.80
C LYS A 246 -9.55 12.95 10.49
N MET A 247 -9.06 13.46 9.36
CA MET A 247 -9.55 13.07 8.03
C MET A 247 -9.19 11.60 7.74
N ALA A 248 -7.95 11.18 8.00
CA ALA A 248 -7.55 9.78 7.84
C ALA A 248 -8.39 8.83 8.71
N ALA A 249 -8.61 9.18 9.98
CA ALA A 249 -9.42 8.39 10.91
C ALA A 249 -10.89 8.27 10.43
N ALA A 250 -11.45 9.33 9.86
CA ALA A 250 -12.80 9.31 9.30
C ALA A 250 -12.92 8.35 8.12
N GLN A 251 -11.98 8.39 7.18
CA GLN A 251 -11.98 7.48 6.03
C GLN A 251 -11.81 6.02 6.46
N VAL A 252 -10.93 5.74 7.42
CA VAL A 252 -10.76 4.38 7.99
C VAL A 252 -12.04 3.89 8.66
N ARG A 253 -12.72 4.73 9.46
CA ARG A 253 -14.02 4.34 10.06
C ARG A 253 -15.10 4.07 9.01
N GLY A 254 -15.14 4.87 7.95
CA GLY A 254 -16.04 4.67 6.81
C GLY A 254 -15.83 3.29 6.18
N LEU A 255 -14.58 2.94 5.84
CA LEU A 255 -14.23 1.62 5.33
C LEU A 255 -14.63 0.48 6.29
N LYS A 256 -14.31 0.65 7.57
CA LYS A 256 -14.62 -0.35 8.62
C LYS A 256 -16.11 -0.60 8.82
N SER A 257 -16.98 0.34 8.45
CA SER A 257 -18.43 0.18 8.60
C SER A 257 -18.98 -1.03 7.84
N ALA A 258 -18.29 -1.49 6.79
CA ALA A 258 -18.61 -2.70 6.04
C ALA A 258 -17.56 -3.81 6.19
N GLY A 259 -16.70 -3.73 7.22
CA GLY A 259 -15.61 -4.71 7.44
C GLY A 259 -14.46 -4.59 6.43
N MET A 260 -14.37 -3.49 5.67
CA MET A 260 -13.21 -3.17 4.83
C MET A 260 -12.16 -2.39 5.62
N THR A 261 -10.98 -2.23 5.04
CA THR A 261 -9.93 -1.38 5.63
C THR A 261 -9.13 -0.63 4.58
N GLY A 262 -8.40 0.38 5.05
CA GLY A 262 -7.47 1.16 4.27
C GLY A 262 -6.06 1.05 4.84
N SER A 263 -5.05 1.07 3.98
CA SER A 263 -3.64 1.14 4.39
C SER A 263 -3.19 2.59 4.51
N LEU A 264 -2.95 3.05 5.74
CA LEU A 264 -2.38 4.38 6.00
C LEU A 264 -1.02 4.50 5.28
N LYS A 265 -0.83 5.51 4.43
CA LYS A 265 0.42 5.65 3.66
C LYS A 265 0.91 7.09 3.50
N HIS A 266 2.21 7.35 3.39
CA HIS A 266 3.34 6.41 3.49
C HIS A 266 4.07 6.68 4.81
N PHE A 267 4.31 5.63 5.59
CA PHE A 267 4.77 5.70 6.98
C PHE A 267 6.31 5.65 7.08
N CYS A 268 7.02 6.74 7.37
CA CYS A 268 6.62 8.15 7.43
C CYS A 268 7.62 9.03 6.67
N GLY A 269 7.34 10.33 6.53
CA GLY A 269 8.33 11.29 6.02
C GLY A 269 8.54 11.29 4.50
N ASN A 270 7.61 10.72 3.73
CA ASN A 270 7.61 10.75 2.26
C ASN A 270 6.99 12.06 1.72
N ASN A 271 7.65 13.19 1.99
CA ASN A 271 7.14 14.52 1.65
C ASN A 271 7.83 15.16 0.43
N GLN A 272 8.59 14.37 -0.34
CA GLN A 272 9.30 14.80 -1.54
C GLN A 272 9.44 13.65 -2.54
N GLU A 273 8.80 13.77 -3.70
CA GLU A 273 8.87 12.75 -4.74
C GLU A 273 10.25 12.62 -5.41
N THR A 274 10.97 13.74 -5.58
CA THR A 274 12.29 13.73 -6.19
C THR A 274 13.24 12.86 -5.37
N ARG A 275 13.73 11.77 -5.99
CA ARG A 275 14.61 10.77 -5.37
C ARG A 275 14.00 10.09 -4.14
N ARG A 276 12.68 9.89 -4.09
CA ARG A 276 11.98 9.28 -2.94
C ARG A 276 12.54 7.93 -2.45
N HIS A 277 13.24 7.17 -3.30
CA HIS A 277 13.88 5.90 -2.92
C HIS A 277 15.21 6.05 -2.17
N THR A 278 15.86 7.21 -2.25
CA THR A 278 17.23 7.42 -1.74
C THR A 278 17.41 8.71 -0.96
N SER A 279 16.45 9.65 -1.04
CA SER A 279 16.50 10.88 -0.26
C SER A 279 16.27 10.58 1.22
N ASN A 280 17.24 10.96 2.05
CA ASN A 280 17.17 10.76 3.49
C ASN A 280 16.51 11.97 4.19
N SER A 281 15.37 11.73 4.83
CA SER A 281 14.70 12.72 5.66
C SER A 281 15.36 12.80 7.04
N ILE A 282 16.20 13.83 7.26
CA ILE A 282 16.83 14.11 8.55
C ILE A 282 15.90 14.99 9.41
N ILE A 283 15.31 14.41 10.45
CA ILE A 283 14.22 15.04 11.23
C ILE A 283 14.48 14.82 12.73
N SER A 284 14.32 15.86 13.55
CA SER A 284 14.41 15.71 15.02
C SER A 284 13.27 14.83 15.55
N GLU A 285 13.51 14.08 16.63
CA GLU A 285 12.48 13.24 17.26
C GLU A 285 11.21 14.03 17.61
N ARG A 286 11.35 15.26 18.13
CA ARG A 286 10.22 16.15 18.43
C ARG A 286 9.34 16.38 17.20
N ALA A 287 9.92 16.85 16.10
CA ALA A 287 9.19 17.12 14.87
C ALA A 287 8.60 15.83 14.26
N LEU A 288 9.31 14.70 14.33
CA LEU A 288 8.77 13.40 13.93
C LEU A 288 7.48 13.10 14.68
N ARG A 289 7.50 13.16 16.01
CA ARG A 289 6.36 12.81 16.87
C ARG A 289 5.21 13.81 16.79
N GLU A 290 5.49 15.10 16.79
CA GLU A 290 4.47 16.15 16.79
C GLU A 290 3.84 16.38 15.42
N ILE A 291 4.58 16.19 14.33
CA ILE A 291 4.13 16.55 12.97
C ILE A 291 3.98 15.32 12.08
N TYR A 292 5.07 14.61 11.78
CA TYR A 292 5.07 13.60 10.71
C TYR A 292 4.40 12.29 11.09
N LEU A 293 4.38 11.94 12.39
CA LEU A 293 3.81 10.73 12.94
C LEU A 293 2.44 10.94 13.57
N LYS A 294 2.13 12.18 14.01
CA LYS A 294 0.92 12.48 14.77
C LYS A 294 -0.37 12.10 14.04
N GLY A 295 -0.45 12.34 12.73
CA GLY A 295 -1.60 11.90 11.94
C GLY A 295 -1.81 10.40 11.98
N PHE A 296 -0.73 9.61 11.82
CA PHE A 296 -0.78 8.15 11.90
C PHE A 296 -1.18 7.67 13.29
N GLU A 297 -0.62 8.28 14.35
CA GLU A 297 -0.99 7.99 15.74
C GLU A 297 -2.50 8.19 15.97
N ILE A 298 -3.07 9.30 15.50
CA ILE A 298 -4.50 9.59 15.60
C ILE A 298 -5.32 8.49 14.90
N ALA A 299 -4.97 8.14 13.66
CA ALA A 299 -5.70 7.12 12.90
C ALA A 299 -5.59 5.71 13.54
N VAL A 300 -4.42 5.35 14.08
CA VAL A 300 -4.22 4.09 14.81
C VAL A 300 -5.04 4.08 16.11
N LYS A 301 -4.96 5.13 16.93
CA LYS A 301 -5.61 5.14 18.25
C LYS A 301 -7.14 5.32 18.16
N GLU A 302 -7.61 6.22 17.30
CA GLU A 302 -9.03 6.61 17.22
C GLU A 302 -9.85 5.78 16.24
N ALA A 303 -9.28 5.36 15.11
CA ALA A 303 -9.99 4.55 14.10
C ALA A 303 -9.57 3.08 14.09
N LYS A 304 -8.62 2.70 14.97
CA LYS A 304 -8.07 1.35 15.05
C LYS A 304 -7.54 0.88 13.69
N ALA A 305 -6.83 1.72 12.94
CA ALA A 305 -6.33 1.33 11.63
C ALA A 305 -5.57 -0.02 11.70
N ASP A 306 -5.83 -0.92 10.73
CA ASP A 306 -5.32 -2.30 10.73
C ASP A 306 -4.29 -2.57 9.62
N ALA A 307 -3.99 -1.58 8.79
CA ALA A 307 -2.98 -1.67 7.74
C ALA A 307 -2.19 -0.36 7.61
N VAL A 308 -0.88 -0.48 7.45
CA VAL A 308 0.06 0.64 7.25
C VAL A 308 1.06 0.28 6.15
N MET A 309 1.36 1.21 5.27
CA MET A 309 2.39 1.06 4.23
C MET A 309 3.58 1.96 4.54
N THR A 310 4.79 1.41 4.60
CA THR A 310 6.03 2.19 4.80
C THR A 310 6.41 2.99 3.54
N THR A 311 7.47 3.78 3.60
CA THR A 311 7.94 4.60 2.46
C THR A 311 9.01 3.90 1.62
N TYR A 312 9.38 4.54 0.50
CA TYR A 312 10.52 4.13 -0.31
C TYR A 312 11.89 4.51 0.25
N GLY A 313 11.99 5.64 0.93
CA GLY A 313 13.27 6.23 1.33
C GLY A 313 13.58 6.09 2.83
N PRO A 314 14.78 6.49 3.25
CA PRO A 314 15.16 6.50 4.64
C PRO A 314 14.67 7.72 5.41
N VAL A 315 14.40 7.50 6.70
CA VAL A 315 14.22 8.55 7.71
C VAL A 315 15.33 8.36 8.74
N ASN A 316 16.10 9.43 8.97
CA ASN A 316 17.23 9.43 9.90
C ASN A 316 18.25 8.30 9.62
N GLY A 317 18.50 8.01 8.34
CA GLY A 317 19.55 7.09 7.89
C GLY A 317 19.12 5.63 7.70
N ILE A 318 17.90 5.25 8.09
CA ILE A 318 17.40 3.87 7.94
C ILE A 318 16.15 3.88 7.07
N TRP A 319 16.08 2.99 6.09
CA TRP A 319 14.90 2.78 5.26
C TRP A 319 13.70 2.41 6.12
N THR A 320 12.56 3.07 5.91
CA THR A 320 11.38 2.89 6.77
C THR A 320 10.85 1.45 6.73
N SER A 321 11.04 0.74 5.62
CA SER A 321 10.72 -0.67 5.45
C SER A 321 11.46 -1.61 6.43
N SER A 322 12.65 -1.21 6.90
CA SER A 322 13.50 -1.95 7.84
C SER A 322 13.75 -1.21 9.16
N ASN A 323 12.91 -0.23 9.50
CA ASN A 323 13.15 0.61 10.67
C ASN A 323 12.43 0.08 11.92
N TYR A 324 13.16 -0.60 12.80
CA TYR A 324 12.62 -1.18 14.05
C TYR A 324 12.02 -0.12 14.99
N ASP A 325 12.65 1.05 15.11
CA ASP A 325 12.14 2.14 15.96
C ASP A 325 10.78 2.65 15.45
N LEU A 326 10.65 2.81 14.14
CA LEU A 326 9.41 3.25 13.52
C LEU A 326 8.32 2.18 13.62
N VAL A 327 8.65 0.98 13.16
CA VAL A 327 7.68 -0.07 12.87
C VAL A 327 7.39 -0.89 14.12
N THR A 328 8.34 -1.17 15.02
CA THR A 328 8.07 -1.94 16.25
C THR A 328 7.93 -1.04 17.48
N ASP A 329 8.90 -0.16 17.73
CA ASP A 329 8.92 0.62 18.97
C ASP A 329 7.76 1.63 19.01
N ILE A 330 7.65 2.52 18.03
CA ILE A 330 6.60 3.54 17.99
C ILE A 330 5.25 2.89 17.67
N LEU A 331 5.10 2.27 16.51
CA LEU A 331 3.80 1.83 16.01
C LEU A 331 3.14 0.74 16.89
N ARG A 332 3.88 -0.31 17.28
CA ARG A 332 3.31 -1.43 18.06
C ARG A 332 3.39 -1.16 19.56
N LYS A 333 4.56 -0.85 20.10
CA LYS A 333 4.77 -0.78 21.56
C LYS A 333 4.19 0.49 22.19
N GLN A 334 4.31 1.64 21.53
CA GLN A 334 3.81 2.90 22.07
C GLN A 334 2.35 3.17 21.67
N TRP A 335 1.92 2.79 20.46
CA TRP A 335 0.55 3.07 20.00
C TRP A 335 -0.42 1.90 20.08
N GLY A 336 0.07 0.66 20.27
CA GLY A 336 -0.79 -0.52 20.37
C GLY A 336 -1.39 -0.97 19.03
N PHE A 337 -0.71 -0.73 17.91
CA PHE A 337 -1.15 -1.23 16.60
C PHE A 337 -1.03 -2.76 16.52
N GLU A 338 -2.08 -3.45 16.08
CA GLU A 338 -2.15 -4.92 16.01
C GLU A 338 -2.30 -5.49 14.59
N GLY A 339 -2.35 -4.60 13.59
CA GLY A 339 -2.57 -4.93 12.19
C GLY A 339 -1.30 -5.31 11.41
N VAL A 340 -1.36 -5.19 10.09
CA VAL A 340 -0.25 -5.50 9.17
C VAL A 340 0.47 -4.26 8.70
N VAL A 341 1.79 -4.37 8.58
CA VAL A 341 2.64 -3.38 7.91
C VAL A 341 3.15 -4.00 6.61
N MET A 342 3.06 -3.25 5.53
CA MET A 342 3.60 -3.64 4.23
C MET A 342 4.61 -2.63 3.73
N THR A 343 5.53 -3.06 2.87
CA THR A 343 6.38 -2.12 2.12
C THR A 343 5.57 -1.37 1.08
N ASP A 344 6.09 -0.23 0.63
CA ASP A 344 5.73 0.31 -0.68
C ASP A 344 6.26 -0.63 -1.79
N TRP A 345 5.75 -0.53 -3.02
CA TRP A 345 6.04 -1.48 -4.09
C TRP A 345 7.50 -1.48 -4.52
N TRP A 346 8.17 -2.62 -4.39
CA TRP A 346 9.59 -2.81 -4.65
C TRP A 346 10.48 -1.84 -3.86
N ALA A 347 10.06 -1.50 -2.63
CA ALA A 347 10.84 -0.68 -1.74
C ALA A 347 12.20 -1.33 -1.45
N TYR A 348 13.21 -0.49 -1.26
CA TYR A 348 14.46 -0.96 -0.70
C TYR A 348 14.28 -1.31 0.76
N VAL A 349 15.01 -2.32 1.19
CA VAL A 349 15.24 -2.72 2.58
C VAL A 349 16.73 -2.53 2.85
N CYS A 350 17.09 -2.04 4.02
CA CYS A 350 18.48 -1.70 4.32
C CYS A 350 18.81 -1.94 5.78
N ARG A 351 19.91 -2.67 6.03
CA ARG A 351 20.59 -2.70 7.33
C ARG A 351 21.32 -1.38 7.50
N GLU A 352 21.32 -0.83 8.70
CA GLU A 352 21.98 0.45 8.93
C GLU A 352 23.48 0.36 8.59
N GLY A 353 23.96 1.23 7.69
CA GLY A 353 25.35 1.24 7.22
C GLY A 353 25.62 0.41 5.97
N ASP A 354 24.69 -0.45 5.55
CA ASP A 354 24.82 -1.28 4.35
C ASP A 354 24.25 -0.59 3.10
N LYS A 355 24.40 -1.24 1.94
CA LYS A 355 23.73 -0.83 0.71
C LYS A 355 22.27 -1.30 0.72
N PRO A 356 21.32 -0.47 0.26
CA PRO A 356 19.93 -0.89 0.13
C PRO A 356 19.80 -2.04 -0.87
N ALA A 357 18.98 -3.03 -0.52
CA ALA A 357 18.67 -4.20 -1.33
C ALA A 357 17.15 -4.35 -1.47
N LYS A 358 16.70 -5.01 -2.53
CA LYS A 358 15.29 -5.39 -2.69
C LYS A 358 15.01 -6.81 -2.17
N THR A 359 16.03 -7.54 -1.75
CA THR A 359 15.94 -8.99 -1.43
C THR A 359 16.26 -9.31 0.03
N ASP A 360 16.57 -8.31 0.87
CA ASP A 360 16.93 -8.51 2.28
C ASP A 360 15.68 -8.56 3.18
N PHE A 361 14.79 -9.52 2.93
CA PHE A 361 13.52 -9.65 3.66
C PHE A 361 13.75 -10.00 5.13
N ALA A 362 14.86 -10.65 5.46
CA ALA A 362 15.23 -10.88 6.86
C ALA A 362 15.28 -9.57 7.66
N THR A 363 15.88 -8.51 7.12
CA THR A 363 15.94 -7.20 7.81
C THR A 363 14.57 -6.52 7.90
N MET A 364 13.72 -6.70 6.88
CA MET A 364 12.32 -6.25 6.92
C MET A 364 11.56 -6.93 8.08
N VAL A 365 11.67 -8.25 8.19
CA VAL A 365 11.03 -9.06 9.25
C VAL A 365 11.57 -8.70 10.63
N LYS A 366 12.87 -8.44 10.78
CA LYS A 366 13.48 -7.96 12.04
C LYS A 366 12.84 -6.66 12.53
N ALA A 367 12.52 -5.74 11.62
CA ALA A 367 11.81 -4.50 11.93
C ALA A 367 10.33 -4.72 12.25
N GLN A 368 9.80 -5.92 11.98
CA GLN A 368 8.39 -6.29 12.02
C GLN A 368 7.58 -5.56 10.93
N ASN A 369 8.17 -5.32 9.76
CA ASN A 369 7.39 -5.04 8.56
C ASN A 369 6.97 -6.40 7.98
N ASP A 370 5.67 -6.66 7.92
CA ASP A 370 5.13 -8.00 7.83
C ASP A 370 5.13 -8.51 6.38
N LEU A 371 4.97 -7.61 5.40
CA LEU A 371 4.74 -7.96 4.00
C LEU A 371 5.66 -7.18 3.06
N TYR A 372 6.47 -7.90 2.29
CA TYR A 372 7.16 -7.31 1.15
C TYR A 372 6.22 -7.23 -0.06
N MET A 373 5.98 -6.03 -0.55
CA MET A 373 5.19 -5.76 -1.74
C MET A 373 6.14 -5.33 -2.86
N VAL A 374 6.29 -6.03 -3.98
CA VAL A 374 5.73 -7.34 -4.33
C VAL A 374 6.78 -8.22 -5.00
N CYS A 375 6.59 -9.53 -4.90
CA CYS A 375 7.31 -10.57 -5.61
C CYS A 375 6.54 -10.96 -6.90
N PRO A 376 7.25 -11.34 -7.98
CA PRO A 376 6.59 -11.82 -9.20
C PRO A 376 5.84 -13.14 -9.01
N ASP A 377 6.48 -14.13 -8.37
CA ASP A 377 5.91 -15.42 -8.00
C ASP A 377 6.41 -15.77 -6.60
N SER A 378 5.50 -15.74 -5.62
CA SER A 378 5.85 -15.93 -4.20
C SER A 378 6.12 -17.38 -3.85
N GLU A 379 5.54 -18.32 -4.60
CA GLU A 379 5.68 -19.76 -4.38
C GLU A 379 7.05 -20.26 -4.82
N LYS A 380 7.59 -19.71 -5.92
CA LYS A 380 8.92 -20.08 -6.43
C LYS A 380 10.06 -19.27 -5.80
N ASN A 381 9.77 -18.29 -4.96
CA ASN A 381 10.74 -17.27 -4.52
C ASN A 381 11.48 -16.66 -5.72
N GLU A 382 10.75 -16.29 -6.79
CA GLU A 382 11.35 -15.77 -8.02
C GLU A 382 12.10 -14.44 -7.78
N HIS A 383 11.71 -13.72 -6.73
CA HIS A 383 12.39 -12.50 -6.28
C HIS A 383 13.76 -12.76 -5.64
N GLY A 384 14.00 -13.98 -5.13
CA GLY A 384 15.29 -14.40 -4.56
C GLY A 384 15.62 -13.74 -3.22
N ASP A 385 14.69 -13.75 -2.27
CA ASP A 385 14.94 -13.19 -0.93
C ASP A 385 15.81 -14.10 -0.04
N ASN A 386 16.36 -13.52 1.04
CA ASN A 386 17.29 -14.17 1.96
C ASN A 386 16.65 -14.73 3.25
N THR A 387 15.32 -14.89 3.34
CA THR A 387 14.62 -15.20 4.60
C THR A 387 15.06 -16.53 5.20
N VAL A 388 15.02 -17.62 4.41
CA VAL A 388 15.36 -18.97 4.88
C VAL A 388 16.86 -19.09 5.16
N GLU A 389 17.71 -18.55 4.28
CA GLU A 389 19.15 -18.47 4.51
C GLU A 389 19.47 -17.78 5.84
N SER A 390 18.78 -16.67 6.14
CA SER A 390 18.97 -15.91 7.37
C SER A 390 18.45 -16.62 8.62
N LEU A 391 17.47 -17.54 8.49
CA LEU A 391 17.09 -18.42 9.60
C LEU A 391 18.20 -19.44 9.89
N HIS A 392 18.79 -20.02 8.86
CA HIS A 392 19.83 -21.05 8.99
C HIS A 392 21.16 -20.48 9.48
N ASP A 393 21.51 -19.24 9.10
CA ASP A 393 22.71 -18.55 9.58
C ASP A 393 22.52 -17.87 10.95
N GLY A 394 21.29 -17.85 11.48
CA GLY A 394 20.93 -17.30 12.78
C GLY A 394 20.84 -15.78 12.83
N SER A 395 20.98 -15.08 11.71
CA SER A 395 20.84 -13.64 11.65
C SER A 395 19.37 -13.20 11.80
N LEU A 396 18.41 -14.02 11.37
CA LEU A 396 16.96 -13.90 11.63
C LEU A 396 16.52 -14.98 12.62
N THR A 397 15.69 -14.63 13.60
CA THR A 397 15.12 -15.61 14.52
C THR A 397 13.77 -16.14 14.03
N LEU A 398 13.47 -17.40 14.33
CA LEU A 398 12.16 -17.99 14.02
C LEU A 398 11.00 -17.21 14.65
N GLY A 399 11.17 -16.74 15.90
CA GLY A 399 10.13 -15.97 16.61
C GLY A 399 9.77 -14.66 15.91
N GLU A 400 10.71 -14.00 15.25
CA GLU A 400 10.44 -12.78 14.48
C GLU A 400 9.59 -13.06 13.24
N LEU A 401 9.92 -14.12 12.50
CA LEU A 401 9.16 -14.51 11.32
C LEU A 401 7.76 -15.01 11.70
N GLN A 402 7.66 -15.80 12.77
CA GLN A 402 6.38 -16.21 13.33
C GLN A 402 5.55 -15.02 13.81
N ARG A 403 6.16 -13.98 14.39
CA ARG A 403 5.44 -12.76 14.78
C ARG A 403 4.80 -12.08 13.56
N CYS A 404 5.52 -11.95 12.43
CA CYS A 404 4.93 -11.42 11.19
C CYS A 404 3.80 -12.33 10.68
N ALA A 405 4.00 -13.65 10.66
CA ALA A 405 2.97 -14.61 10.26
C ALA A 405 1.70 -14.50 11.14
N LYS A 406 1.86 -14.33 12.46
CA LYS A 406 0.75 -14.09 13.40
C LYS A 406 0.00 -12.80 13.07
N ASN A 407 0.69 -11.71 12.75
CA ASN A 407 0.06 -10.45 12.34
C ASN A 407 -0.78 -10.62 11.07
N ILE A 408 -0.21 -11.28 10.06
CA ILE A 408 -0.91 -11.55 8.79
C ILE A 408 -2.12 -12.46 9.00
N CYS A 409 -1.97 -13.56 9.75
CA CYS A 409 -3.08 -14.47 10.03
C CYS A 409 -4.19 -13.83 10.85
N ARG A 410 -3.85 -13.00 11.86
CA ARG A 410 -4.80 -12.23 12.66
C ARG A 410 -5.59 -11.26 11.78
N PHE A 411 -4.90 -10.57 10.87
CA PHE A 411 -5.54 -9.69 9.90
C PHE A 411 -6.48 -10.47 8.98
N MET A 412 -6.00 -11.57 8.37
CA MET A 412 -6.79 -12.38 7.43
C MET A 412 -8.08 -12.90 8.04
N MET A 413 -8.08 -13.32 9.30
CA MET A 413 -9.29 -13.78 10.00
C MET A 413 -10.44 -12.76 10.06
N ASN A 414 -10.18 -11.49 9.73
CA ASN A 414 -11.16 -10.41 9.75
C ASN A 414 -11.42 -9.80 8.36
N THR A 415 -10.94 -10.42 7.28
CA THR A 415 -11.16 -9.94 5.91
C THR A 415 -12.38 -10.59 5.25
N HIS A 416 -12.88 -9.96 4.20
CA HIS A 416 -13.91 -10.57 3.35
C HIS A 416 -13.36 -11.72 2.51
N ALA A 417 -12.07 -11.75 2.18
CA ALA A 417 -11.43 -12.93 1.59
C ALA A 417 -11.57 -14.17 2.48
N PHE A 418 -11.47 -14.01 3.80
CA PHE A 418 -11.72 -15.11 4.73
C PHE A 418 -13.19 -15.53 4.75
N MET A 419 -14.12 -14.57 4.78
CA MET A 419 -15.57 -14.85 4.69
C MET A 419 -15.91 -15.61 3.41
N ARG A 420 -15.37 -15.20 2.25
CA ARG A 420 -15.50 -15.92 0.97
C ARG A 420 -15.00 -17.36 1.07
N MET A 421 -13.82 -17.57 1.66
CA MET A 421 -13.28 -18.91 1.87
C MET A 421 -14.16 -19.79 2.77
N GLN A 422 -14.90 -19.19 3.72
CA GLN A 422 -15.87 -19.91 4.56
C GLN A 422 -17.26 -20.07 3.91
N ASN A 423 -17.47 -19.55 2.70
CA ASN A 423 -18.78 -19.45 2.03
C ASN A 423 -19.80 -18.59 2.82
N GLU A 424 -19.31 -17.53 3.46
CA GLU A 424 -20.08 -16.57 4.24
C GLU A 424 -20.05 -15.17 3.59
N GLU A 425 -19.89 -15.09 2.26
CA GLU A 425 -19.72 -13.82 1.55
C GLU A 425 -21.01 -12.99 1.47
N ASP A 426 -20.88 -11.67 1.61
CA ASP A 426 -21.97 -10.75 1.35
C ASP A 426 -22.25 -10.65 -0.16
N THR A 427 -23.52 -10.57 -0.52
CA THR A 427 -23.93 -10.30 -1.91
C THR A 427 -24.22 -8.81 -2.09
N ILE A 428 -23.52 -8.17 -3.02
CA ILE A 428 -23.71 -6.74 -3.32
C ILE A 428 -24.44 -6.56 -4.66
N GLU A 429 -25.58 -5.89 -4.60
CA GLU A 429 -26.39 -5.47 -5.75
C GLU A 429 -26.29 -3.94 -5.92
N ILE A 430 -25.97 -3.50 -7.15
CA ILE A 430 -25.93 -2.07 -7.49
C ILE A 430 -27.26 -1.70 -8.15
N LEU A 431 -28.00 -0.79 -7.52
CA LEU A 431 -29.27 -0.30 -8.04
C LEU A 431 -29.08 0.96 -8.87
N GLY A 432 -29.83 1.09 -9.98
CA GLY A 432 -29.83 2.29 -10.81
C GLY A 432 -28.60 2.47 -11.71
N ALA A 433 -27.85 1.40 -11.98
CA ALA A 433 -26.76 1.43 -12.95
C ALA A 433 -27.29 1.68 -14.38
N GLU A 434 -26.57 2.46 -15.17
CA GLU A 434 -26.89 2.67 -16.59
C GLU A 434 -26.69 1.36 -17.39
N GLU A 435 -27.44 1.20 -18.48
CA GLU A 435 -27.23 0.09 -19.43
C GLU A 435 -25.78 0.09 -19.93
N GLY A 436 -25.06 -1.01 -19.74
CA GLY A 436 -23.65 -1.14 -20.13
C GLY A 436 -22.63 -0.81 -19.04
N PHE A 437 -23.05 -0.62 -17.78
CA PHE A 437 -22.13 -0.74 -16.65
C PHE A 437 -21.63 -2.20 -16.59
N GLU A 438 -20.44 -2.44 -17.16
CA GLU A 438 -19.83 -3.77 -17.22
C GLU A 438 -19.76 -4.35 -15.80
N GLU A 439 -20.44 -5.48 -15.59
CA GLU A 439 -20.22 -6.34 -14.44
C GLU A 439 -18.74 -6.74 -14.39
N CYS A 440 -18.20 -7.03 -13.20
CA CYS A 440 -16.80 -7.43 -13.00
C CYS A 440 -16.31 -8.26 -14.18
N VAL A 441 -15.19 -7.85 -14.79
CA VAL A 441 -14.49 -8.69 -15.77
C VAL A 441 -14.32 -10.04 -15.10
N GLY A 442 -15.01 -11.06 -15.63
CA GLY A 442 -14.97 -12.41 -15.10
C GLY A 442 -13.55 -12.97 -15.13
N ASP A 443 -13.39 -14.24 -14.76
CA ASP A 443 -12.09 -14.91 -14.75
C ASP A 443 -11.31 -14.68 -16.05
N LEU A 444 -10.29 -13.81 -16.00
CA LEU A 444 -9.41 -13.56 -17.14
C LEU A 444 -8.64 -14.84 -17.44
N THR A 445 -8.52 -15.17 -18.73
CA THR A 445 -7.62 -16.25 -19.12
C THR A 445 -6.17 -15.74 -19.11
N TYR A 446 -5.33 -16.40 -18.31
CA TYR A 446 -3.89 -16.13 -18.23
C TYR A 446 -3.14 -17.07 -19.18
N TYR A 447 -2.49 -16.49 -20.19
CA TYR A 447 -1.69 -17.22 -21.17
C TYR A 447 -0.23 -17.20 -20.77
N LYS A 448 0.37 -18.38 -20.55
CA LYS A 448 1.80 -18.50 -20.29
C LYS A 448 2.63 -18.12 -21.50
N VAL A 449 3.68 -17.34 -21.29
CA VAL A 449 4.57 -16.85 -22.34
C VAL A 449 6.02 -17.06 -21.92
N ASP A 450 6.69 -18.03 -22.54
CA ASP A 450 8.15 -18.16 -22.43
C ASP A 450 8.82 -17.13 -23.37
N ARG A 451 8.77 -17.40 -24.69
CA ARG A 451 9.26 -16.48 -25.72
C ARG A 451 8.21 -16.05 -26.73
N GLU A 452 7.15 -16.83 -26.90
CA GLU A 452 6.04 -16.47 -27.76
C GLU A 452 4.75 -17.10 -27.28
N VAL A 453 3.63 -16.47 -27.63
CA VAL A 453 2.29 -17.04 -27.46
C VAL A 453 1.39 -16.58 -28.60
N VAL A 454 0.48 -17.44 -29.04
CA VAL A 454 -0.60 -17.10 -29.98
C VAL A 454 -1.92 -17.26 -29.24
N ILE A 455 -2.70 -16.19 -29.21
CA ILE A 455 -4.01 -16.15 -28.59
C ILE A 455 -5.04 -16.14 -29.71
N ASP A 456 -5.90 -17.16 -29.73
CA ASP A 456 -7.02 -17.23 -30.66
C ASP A 456 -8.11 -16.23 -30.21
N LEU A 457 -8.46 -15.33 -31.12
CA LEU A 457 -9.50 -14.32 -30.93
C LEU A 457 -10.72 -14.61 -31.80
N SER A 458 -10.70 -15.70 -32.58
CA SER A 458 -11.83 -16.06 -33.44
C SER A 458 -13.09 -16.35 -32.63
N GLY A 459 -14.24 -15.97 -33.17
CA GLY A 459 -15.54 -16.16 -32.51
C GLY A 459 -15.94 -15.06 -31.53
N HIS A 460 -15.09 -14.07 -31.25
CA HIS A 460 -15.52 -12.89 -30.50
C HIS A 460 -16.42 -12.00 -31.35
N GLU A 461 -17.60 -11.65 -30.84
CA GLU A 461 -18.47 -10.66 -31.46
C GLU A 461 -17.94 -9.25 -31.18
N ILE A 462 -17.48 -8.56 -32.22
CA ILE A 462 -16.94 -7.21 -32.12
C ILE A 462 -18.04 -6.20 -32.45
N SER A 463 -18.29 -5.29 -31.50
CA SER A 463 -19.12 -4.13 -31.74
C SER A 463 -18.47 -2.88 -31.16
N LYS A 464 -18.97 -1.72 -31.58
CA LYS A 464 -18.44 -0.43 -31.19
C LYS A 464 -18.51 -0.29 -29.67
N GLY A 465 -17.34 -0.06 -29.07
CA GLY A 465 -17.18 0.14 -27.63
C GLY A 465 -16.86 -1.13 -26.86
N THR A 466 -16.82 -2.30 -27.49
CA THR A 466 -16.44 -3.54 -26.80
C THR A 466 -14.93 -3.68 -26.65
N SER A 467 -14.54 -4.57 -25.74
CA SER A 467 -13.15 -4.96 -25.51
C SER A 467 -13.00 -6.48 -25.51
N ILE A 468 -11.81 -6.96 -25.86
CA ILE A 468 -11.36 -8.31 -25.50
C ILE A 468 -10.23 -8.16 -24.49
N ASP A 469 -10.44 -8.72 -23.30
CA ASP A 469 -9.47 -8.68 -22.21
C ASP A 469 -8.86 -10.06 -21.98
N PHE A 470 -7.55 -10.09 -21.75
CA PHE A 470 -6.79 -11.31 -21.44
C PHE A 470 -5.55 -10.94 -20.62
N ALA A 471 -4.93 -11.92 -19.98
CA ALA A 471 -3.68 -11.70 -19.25
C ALA A 471 -2.54 -12.56 -19.81
N LEU A 472 -1.32 -12.07 -19.73
CA LEU A 472 -0.10 -12.81 -20.05
C LEU A 472 0.65 -13.12 -18.74
N ASP A 473 1.08 -14.36 -18.57
CA ASP A 473 1.99 -14.81 -17.50
C ASP A 473 3.39 -14.96 -18.12
N LEU A 474 4.22 -13.93 -17.97
CA LEU A 474 5.49 -13.77 -18.66
C LEU A 474 6.64 -14.41 -17.87
N GLU A 475 7.44 -15.24 -18.54
CA GLU A 475 8.73 -15.72 -18.00
C GLU A 475 9.86 -14.71 -18.26
N GLN A 476 9.69 -13.78 -19.21
CA GLN A 476 10.68 -12.77 -19.57
C GLN A 476 10.03 -11.38 -19.57
N LEU A 477 10.61 -10.42 -18.85
CA LEU A 477 10.17 -9.02 -18.91
C LEU A 477 10.97 -8.29 -20.00
N GLY A 478 10.30 -7.45 -20.78
CA GLY A 478 10.97 -6.70 -21.86
C GLY A 478 10.03 -6.19 -22.93
N TYR A 479 10.60 -5.95 -24.11
CA TYR A 479 9.87 -5.54 -25.30
C TYR A 479 9.40 -6.76 -26.07
N TYR A 480 8.13 -6.73 -26.48
CA TYR A 480 7.48 -7.76 -27.28
C TYR A 480 6.95 -7.18 -28.59
N LYS A 481 6.98 -7.98 -29.65
CA LYS A 481 6.21 -7.74 -30.87
C LYS A 481 4.81 -8.30 -30.68
N ALA A 482 3.80 -7.44 -30.71
CA ALA A 482 2.39 -7.78 -30.66
C ALA A 482 1.80 -7.71 -32.08
N GLU A 483 1.56 -8.88 -32.67
CA GLU A 483 1.06 -9.06 -34.04
C GLU A 483 -0.44 -9.38 -34.01
N LEU A 484 -1.28 -8.41 -34.38
CA LEU A 484 -2.72 -8.59 -34.46
C LEU A 484 -3.12 -8.93 -35.89
N THR A 485 -3.80 -10.07 -36.07
CA THR A 485 -4.37 -10.49 -37.35
C THR A 485 -5.88 -10.23 -37.37
N ALA A 486 -6.31 -9.38 -38.30
CA ALA A 486 -7.72 -8.99 -38.46
C ALA A 486 -8.11 -8.81 -39.93
N LYS A 487 -9.41 -8.78 -40.22
CA LYS A 487 -9.97 -8.44 -41.54
C LYS A 487 -11.14 -7.47 -41.43
N SER A 488 -11.45 -6.79 -42.51
CA SER A 488 -12.63 -5.95 -42.64
C SER A 488 -13.22 -6.06 -44.05
N ASP A 489 -14.55 -6.18 -44.11
CA ASP A 489 -15.33 -6.14 -45.35
C ASP A 489 -15.77 -4.71 -45.74
N LEU A 490 -15.35 -3.70 -44.96
CA LEU A 490 -15.58 -2.29 -45.32
C LEU A 490 -14.70 -1.88 -46.52
N GLY A 491 -15.03 -0.75 -47.14
CA GLY A 491 -14.25 -0.22 -48.26
C GLY A 491 -12.82 0.18 -47.85
N GLU A 492 -11.89 0.17 -48.81
CA GLU A 492 -10.44 0.40 -48.59
C GLU A 492 -10.09 1.75 -47.94
N LEU A 493 -11.01 2.72 -47.97
CA LEU A 493 -10.85 4.04 -47.34
C LEU A 493 -11.34 4.07 -45.88
N ALA A 494 -11.97 3.00 -45.38
CA ALA A 494 -12.34 2.90 -43.97
C ALA A 494 -11.09 2.95 -43.10
N GLN A 495 -11.22 3.48 -41.89
CA GLN A 495 -10.15 3.48 -40.88
C GLN A 495 -10.74 2.95 -39.58
N ILE A 496 -10.29 1.77 -39.18
CA ILE A 496 -10.82 1.02 -38.05
C ILE A 496 -9.67 0.86 -37.05
N PRO A 497 -9.58 1.75 -36.06
CA PRO A 497 -8.57 1.63 -35.03
C PRO A 497 -8.93 0.51 -34.06
N VAL A 498 -7.91 -0.21 -33.58
CA VAL A 498 -7.97 -1.13 -32.44
C VAL A 498 -6.84 -0.75 -31.49
N THR A 499 -7.16 -0.47 -30.23
CA THR A 499 -6.19 -0.04 -29.24
C THR A 499 -5.77 -1.21 -28.37
N LEU A 500 -4.48 -1.54 -28.37
CA LEU A 500 -3.87 -2.44 -27.39
C LEU A 500 -3.45 -1.63 -26.18
N SER A 501 -3.96 -2.01 -25.02
CA SER A 501 -3.58 -1.43 -23.73
C SER A 501 -2.96 -2.50 -22.85
N PHE A 502 -1.99 -2.09 -22.03
CA PHE A 502 -1.38 -2.87 -20.96
C PHE A 502 -1.49 -2.07 -19.67
N ALA A 503 -2.05 -2.67 -18.63
CA ALA A 503 -2.29 -2.04 -17.32
C ALA A 503 -2.99 -0.66 -17.45
N GLY A 504 -4.13 -0.65 -18.15
CA GLY A 504 -4.90 0.56 -18.45
C GLY A 504 -4.23 1.60 -19.37
N THR A 505 -2.97 1.40 -19.77
CA THR A 505 -2.21 2.35 -20.59
C THR A 505 -2.14 1.89 -22.05
N PRO A 506 -2.56 2.73 -23.02
CA PRO A 506 -2.41 2.42 -24.44
C PRO A 506 -0.94 2.21 -24.83
N ARG A 507 -0.62 1.05 -25.43
CA ARG A 507 0.73 0.71 -25.92
C ARG A 507 0.84 0.78 -27.43
N GLY A 508 -0.26 0.55 -28.13
CA GLY A 508 -0.29 0.64 -29.58
C GLY A 508 -1.70 0.79 -30.12
N VAL A 509 -1.81 1.49 -31.25
CA VAL A 509 -3.03 1.51 -32.04
C VAL A 509 -2.75 0.83 -33.38
N TYR A 510 -3.47 -0.25 -33.64
CA TYR A 510 -3.56 -0.86 -34.96
C TYR A 510 -4.62 -0.09 -35.74
N THR A 511 -4.31 0.35 -36.96
CA THR A 511 -5.29 1.03 -37.80
C THR A 511 -5.51 0.19 -39.04
N PHE A 512 -6.60 -0.58 -39.05
CA PHE A 512 -6.97 -1.39 -40.21
C PHE A 512 -7.80 -0.56 -41.18
N ASN A 513 -7.51 -0.71 -42.47
CA ASN A 513 -8.41 -0.24 -43.51
C ASN A 513 -9.31 -1.39 -43.95
N GLY A 514 -10.28 -1.12 -44.84
CA GLY A 514 -10.99 -2.18 -45.54
C GLY A 514 -10.01 -3.15 -46.19
N THR A 515 -10.09 -4.44 -45.86
CA THR A 515 -9.14 -5.46 -46.33
C THR A 515 -9.72 -6.34 -47.44
N ASN A 516 -10.89 -5.99 -47.99
CA ASN A 516 -11.64 -6.80 -48.94
C ASN A 516 -11.84 -8.26 -48.42
N GLY A 517 -12.08 -8.40 -47.12
CA GLY A 517 -12.25 -9.68 -46.44
C GLY A 517 -10.97 -10.52 -46.26
N GLN A 518 -9.80 -10.01 -46.63
CA GLN A 518 -8.52 -10.70 -46.44
C GLN A 518 -7.98 -10.50 -45.03
N TRP A 519 -7.38 -11.54 -44.46
CA TRP A 519 -6.68 -11.44 -43.17
C TRP A 519 -5.36 -10.69 -43.34
N VAL A 520 -5.18 -9.62 -42.58
CA VAL A 520 -3.98 -8.80 -42.56
C VAL A 520 -3.41 -8.79 -41.15
N THR A 521 -2.09 -8.88 -41.04
CA THR A 521 -1.37 -8.77 -39.77
C THR A 521 -0.69 -7.43 -39.66
N GLN A 522 -0.86 -6.75 -38.53
CA GLN A 522 -0.08 -5.57 -38.17
C GLN A 522 0.69 -5.83 -36.89
N THR A 523 1.91 -5.29 -36.81
CA THR A 523 2.79 -5.44 -35.65
C THR A 523 2.92 -4.12 -34.89
N ARG A 524 2.86 -4.18 -33.56
CA ARG A 524 3.22 -3.08 -32.66
C ARG A 524 4.23 -3.58 -31.64
N GLU A 525 5.06 -2.68 -31.13
CA GLU A 525 5.88 -2.97 -29.97
C GLU A 525 5.05 -2.78 -28.69
N ALA A 526 5.23 -3.66 -27.72
CA ALA A 526 4.64 -3.56 -26.40
C ALA A 526 5.74 -3.75 -25.34
N ASP A 527 5.88 -2.79 -24.44
CA ASP A 527 6.79 -2.85 -23.30
C ASP A 527 6.08 -3.51 -22.10
N LEU A 528 6.41 -4.77 -21.83
CA LEU A 528 5.75 -5.58 -20.82
C LEU A 528 6.62 -5.70 -19.57
N GLY A 529 6.40 -4.78 -18.63
CA GLY A 529 7.19 -4.60 -17.41
C GLY A 529 6.72 -5.38 -16.18
N MET A 530 5.67 -6.19 -16.29
CA MET A 530 5.07 -6.93 -15.18
C MET A 530 4.86 -8.39 -15.58
N LYS A 531 5.09 -9.31 -14.65
CA LYS A 531 4.91 -10.76 -14.88
C LYS A 531 3.51 -11.07 -15.36
N TYR A 532 2.52 -10.53 -14.65
CA TYR A 532 1.11 -10.67 -14.99
C TYR A 532 0.65 -9.44 -15.77
N ALA A 533 0.78 -9.50 -17.09
CA ALA A 533 0.43 -8.38 -17.95
C ALA A 533 -1.03 -8.46 -18.39
N ILE A 534 -1.88 -7.62 -17.81
CA ILE A 534 -3.29 -7.53 -18.20
C ILE A 534 -3.42 -6.66 -19.43
N MET A 535 -3.97 -7.27 -20.48
CA MET A 535 -4.06 -6.73 -21.82
C MET A 535 -5.52 -6.50 -22.20
N ARG A 536 -5.75 -5.40 -22.92
CA ARG A 536 -7.06 -5.05 -23.48
C ARG A 536 -6.92 -4.69 -24.94
N LEU A 537 -7.74 -5.30 -25.80
CA LEU A 537 -8.00 -4.85 -27.17
C LEU A 537 -9.34 -4.10 -27.19
N TYR A 538 -9.30 -2.79 -27.34
CA TYR A 538 -10.51 -1.95 -27.40
C TYR A 538 -10.90 -1.62 -28.84
N PHE A 539 -12.19 -1.78 -29.16
CA PHE A 539 -12.75 -1.62 -30.49
C PHE A 539 -13.69 -0.38 -30.57
N PRO A 540 -13.17 0.81 -30.89
CA PRO A 540 -13.96 2.05 -30.95
C PRO A 540 -14.98 2.13 -32.09
N GLN A 541 -14.98 1.18 -33.03
CA GLN A 541 -15.84 1.16 -34.21
C GLN A 541 -16.22 -0.27 -34.61
N ASN A 542 -17.33 -0.41 -35.34
CA ASN A 542 -17.77 -1.68 -35.95
C ASN A 542 -16.96 -2.02 -37.22
N GLY A 543 -17.15 -3.24 -37.73
CA GLY A 543 -16.73 -3.61 -39.08
C GLY A 543 -15.36 -4.29 -39.19
N ILE A 544 -14.86 -4.84 -38.08
CA ILE A 544 -13.64 -5.63 -38.04
C ILE A 544 -13.92 -7.00 -37.43
N GLU A 545 -13.28 -8.02 -37.98
CA GLU A 545 -13.20 -9.36 -37.39
C GLU A 545 -11.75 -9.64 -37.01
N VAL A 546 -11.52 -10.19 -35.81
CA VAL A 546 -10.19 -10.55 -35.32
C VAL A 546 -10.00 -12.07 -35.36
N LYS A 547 -8.80 -12.52 -35.70
CA LYS A 547 -8.46 -13.95 -35.73
C LYS A 547 -7.58 -14.34 -34.56
N GLN A 548 -6.50 -13.60 -34.35
CA GLN A 548 -5.52 -13.92 -33.32
C GLN A 548 -4.67 -12.69 -33.00
N ILE A 549 -4.06 -12.72 -31.83
CA ILE A 549 -2.92 -11.87 -31.49
C ILE A 549 -1.73 -12.73 -31.07
N LYS A 550 -0.56 -12.47 -31.63
CA LYS A 550 0.69 -13.17 -31.29
C LYS A 550 1.62 -12.21 -30.56
N PHE A 551 2.17 -12.64 -29.43
CA PHE A 551 3.24 -11.94 -28.72
C PHE A 551 4.55 -12.69 -28.92
N ILE A 552 5.63 -11.98 -29.28
CA ILE A 552 6.96 -12.54 -29.48
C ILE A 552 7.97 -11.68 -28.72
N TYR A 553 8.71 -12.28 -27.78
CA TYR A 553 9.77 -11.60 -27.05
C TYR A 553 10.86 -11.12 -28.02
N ASP A 554 11.17 -9.83 -27.97
CA ASP A 554 12.15 -9.20 -28.84
C ASP A 554 13.48 -8.98 -28.11
N ARG A 555 13.46 -8.20 -27.01
CA ARG A 555 14.66 -7.80 -26.26
C ARG A 555 14.33 -7.39 -24.81
N PRO A 556 15.30 -7.44 -23.88
CA PRO A 556 15.10 -7.00 -22.50
C PRO A 556 14.95 -5.47 -22.40
N PHE A 557 14.53 -4.98 -21.24
CA PHE A 557 14.65 -3.55 -20.90
C PHE A 557 16.12 -3.13 -20.80
N GLU A 558 16.40 -1.88 -21.15
CA GLU A 558 17.74 -1.27 -21.03
C GLU A 558 18.13 -0.96 -19.58
#